data_AF-T0GW29-F1
#
_entry.id   AF-T0GW29-F1
#
_cell.length_a   1.000
_cell.length_b   1.000
_cell.length_c   1.000
_cell.angle_alpha   90.00
_cell.angle_beta   90.00
_cell.angle_gamma   90.00
#
_symmetry.space_group_name_H-M   'P 1'
#
loop_
_entity.id
_entity.type
_entity.pdbx_description
1 polymer ?
#
loop_
_entity_poly.entity_id
_entity_poly.type
_entity_poly.pdbx_seq_one_letter_code
_entity_poly.pdbx_strand_id
1 'polypeptide(L)'
;MFDKAVLDILGSVEFADFRVVVLHGEEDYPPAIAVICDSMGQLELGWIEDSDAPIPWRAAAYKALDDMLARALPIFGYDDLFDEISMYYWDGATDDETARQWITEYQGVDPEYLDELTLPSNMESRRPEWMIAKNAGASAELPNGLRRKLEELRKAHAALGKLRPERNAWRFDLQIAYEYLPGIEECSTLPPLTLVPVEQFAREVDDVGRHGMEYGFMDIAGFCPLPDSVPVDDWLASLRVGARFLLAAQDLIQLDPANL
;
A
#
# COMPACT_ATOMS: atom_id res chain seq x y z
N MET A 1 6.73 -4.66 29.45
CA MET A 1 7.58 -3.50 29.10
C MET A 1 7.63 -3.31 27.60
N PHE A 2 7.81 -4.39 26.83
CA PHE A 2 7.76 -4.38 25.36
C PHE A 2 6.43 -3.85 24.79
N ASP A 3 5.29 -4.43 25.16
CA ASP A 3 3.97 -4.03 24.61
C ASP A 3 3.67 -2.54 24.83
N LYS A 4 4.02 -2.03 26.03
CA LYS A 4 3.90 -0.60 26.33
C LYS A 4 4.79 0.25 25.42
N ALA A 5 6.04 -0.18 25.20
CA ALA A 5 6.94 0.55 24.31
C ALA A 5 6.44 0.56 22.86
N VAL A 6 5.88 -0.56 22.39
CA VAL A 6 5.24 -0.65 21.06
C VAL A 6 4.04 0.30 20.98
N LEU A 7 3.14 0.25 21.97
CA LEU A 7 1.97 1.13 22.02
C LEU A 7 2.36 2.61 22.09
N ASP A 8 3.37 2.97 22.88
CA ASP A 8 3.90 4.33 22.96
C ASP A 8 4.49 4.82 21.61
N ILE A 9 4.86 3.90 20.71
CA ILE A 9 5.42 4.22 19.38
C ILE A 9 4.34 4.29 18.31
N LEU A 10 3.45 3.29 18.24
CA LEU A 10 2.46 3.15 17.17
C LEU A 10 1.10 3.79 17.52
N GLY A 11 0.79 4.00 18.79
CA GLY A 11 -0.54 4.41 19.23
C GLY A 11 -0.97 5.83 18.84
N SER A 12 -0.13 6.59 18.13
CA SER A 12 -0.50 7.87 17.50
C SER A 12 -0.80 7.76 16.01
N VAL A 13 -0.55 6.60 15.40
CA VAL A 13 -0.95 6.32 14.01
C VAL A 13 -2.40 5.83 14.06
N GLU A 14 -3.28 6.55 13.38
CA GLU A 14 -4.74 6.38 13.46
C GLU A 14 -5.36 5.88 12.16
N PHE A 15 -4.72 6.12 11.02
CA PHE A 15 -5.27 5.78 9.71
C PHE A 15 -5.05 4.30 9.31
N ALA A 16 -4.30 3.55 10.12
CA ALA A 16 -4.07 2.12 9.96
C ALA A 16 -3.84 1.47 11.34
N ASP A 17 -4.37 0.27 11.51
CA ASP A 17 -4.29 -0.53 12.73
C ASP A 17 -3.11 -1.50 12.65
N PHE A 18 -2.29 -1.50 13.69
CA PHE A 18 -1.12 -2.35 13.77
C PHE A 18 -1.14 -3.25 15.00
N ARG A 19 -0.74 -4.50 14.78
CA ARG A 19 -0.45 -5.47 15.82
C ARG A 19 0.97 -5.98 15.69
N VAL A 20 1.66 -6.08 16.82
CA VAL A 20 3.01 -6.62 16.88
C VAL A 20 2.97 -7.98 17.54
N VAL A 21 3.51 -8.99 16.87
CA VAL A 21 3.53 -10.37 17.34
C VAL A 21 4.97 -10.83 17.49
N VAL A 22 5.28 -11.44 18.64
CA VAL A 22 6.57 -12.11 18.89
C VAL A 22 6.39 -13.60 18.65
N LEU A 23 7.14 -14.13 17.69
CA LEU A 23 7.20 -15.55 17.38
C LEU A 23 8.33 -16.18 18.19
N HIS A 24 8.02 -17.30 18.85
CA HIS A 24 9.03 -18.08 19.54
C HIS A 24 9.97 -18.73 18.52
N GLY A 25 11.26 -18.74 18.84
CA GLY A 25 12.23 -19.49 18.04
C GLY A 25 12.04 -21.01 18.23
N GLU A 26 12.38 -21.76 17.19
CA GLU A 26 12.50 -23.23 17.23
C GLU A 26 13.98 -23.63 17.16
N GLU A 27 14.31 -24.92 17.24
CA GLU A 27 15.71 -25.39 17.33
C GLU A 27 16.61 -24.83 16.21
N ASP A 28 16.07 -24.61 15.02
CA ASP A 28 16.80 -24.11 13.84
C ASP A 28 16.57 -22.61 13.54
N TYR A 29 15.65 -21.94 14.25
CA TYR A 29 15.23 -20.58 13.96
C TYR A 29 15.23 -19.67 15.20
N PRO A 30 15.90 -18.50 15.17
CA PRO A 30 15.81 -17.53 16.27
C PRO A 30 14.36 -17.03 16.44
N PRO A 31 13.99 -16.44 17.59
CA PRO A 31 12.70 -15.76 17.71
C PRO A 31 12.58 -14.64 16.66
N ALA A 32 11.36 -14.30 16.27
CA ALA A 32 11.11 -13.23 15.30
C ALA A 32 10.03 -12.27 15.81
N ILE A 33 10.02 -11.04 15.28
CA ILE A 33 8.95 -10.08 15.53
C ILE A 33 8.31 -9.68 14.20
N ALA A 34 7.00 -9.85 14.12
CA ALA A 34 6.19 -9.41 12.99
C ALA A 34 5.41 -8.14 13.36
N VAL A 35 5.37 -7.19 12.43
CA VAL A 35 4.45 -6.06 12.42
C VAL A 35 3.35 -6.40 11.42
N ILE A 36 2.14 -6.60 11.92
CA ILE A 36 0.94 -6.94 11.14
C ILE A 36 0.10 -5.68 11.02
N CYS A 37 -0.39 -5.39 9.82
CA CYS A 37 -1.38 -4.36 9.57
C CYS A 37 -2.76 -5.03 9.49
N ASP A 38 -3.57 -4.88 10.55
CA ASP A 38 -4.90 -5.52 10.62
C ASP A 38 -5.95 -4.74 9.81
N SER A 39 -5.60 -3.60 9.19
CA SER A 39 -6.50 -2.82 8.33
C SER A 39 -6.66 -3.45 6.94
N MET A 40 -7.85 -3.28 6.36
CA MET A 40 -8.23 -3.83 5.07
C MET A 40 -9.14 -2.86 4.30
N GLY A 41 -9.04 -2.88 2.97
CA GLY A 41 -9.86 -2.05 2.09
C GLY A 41 -9.19 -0.72 1.74
N GLN A 42 -10.00 0.23 1.27
CA GLN A 42 -9.52 1.55 0.89
C GLN A 42 -9.05 2.34 2.10
N LEU A 43 -7.86 2.93 1.98
CA LEU A 43 -7.38 3.97 2.89
C LEU A 43 -8.19 5.26 2.66
N GLU A 44 -8.83 5.80 3.69
CA GLU A 44 -9.54 7.09 3.56
C GLU A 44 -8.52 8.24 3.37
N LEU A 45 -8.56 8.93 2.23
CA LEU A 45 -7.61 10.01 1.90
C LEU A 45 -8.16 11.41 2.20
N GLY A 46 -9.38 11.49 2.73
CA GLY A 46 -10.00 12.71 3.24
C GLY A 46 -10.09 13.81 2.16
N TRP A 47 -9.43 14.95 2.39
CA TRP A 47 -9.50 16.09 1.48
C TRP A 47 -9.02 15.78 0.05
N ILE A 48 -8.18 14.76 -0.13
CA ILE A 48 -7.69 14.34 -1.44
C ILE A 48 -8.83 13.75 -2.27
N GLU A 49 -9.85 13.15 -1.65
CA GLU A 49 -11.01 12.53 -2.29
C GLU A 49 -12.24 13.47 -2.28
N ASP A 50 -12.50 14.12 -1.15
CA ASP A 50 -13.81 14.71 -0.85
C ASP A 50 -13.87 16.25 -0.90
N SER A 51 -12.80 16.92 -1.33
CA SER A 51 -12.75 18.39 -1.33
C SER A 51 -12.69 19.03 -2.72
N ASP A 52 -13.07 20.30 -2.79
CA ASP A 52 -12.89 21.18 -3.96
C ASP A 52 -11.47 21.76 -4.07
N ALA A 53 -10.48 21.21 -3.35
CA ALA A 53 -9.10 21.65 -3.48
C ALA A 53 -8.61 21.48 -4.94
N PRO A 54 -7.74 22.36 -5.45
CA PRO A 54 -7.24 22.27 -6.81
C PRO A 54 -6.68 20.88 -7.15
N ILE A 55 -7.06 20.32 -8.31
CA ILE A 55 -6.59 19.02 -8.79
C ILE A 55 -5.06 18.88 -8.71
N PRO A 56 -4.24 19.90 -9.06
CA PRO A 56 -2.79 19.77 -8.92
C PRO A 56 -2.29 19.53 -7.49
N TRP A 57 -3.03 19.98 -6.48
CA TRP A 57 -2.68 19.78 -5.07
C TRP A 57 -3.06 18.36 -4.63
N ARG A 58 -4.29 17.95 -4.96
CA ARG A 58 -4.81 16.61 -4.67
C ARG A 58 -3.94 15.55 -5.34
N ALA A 59 -3.60 15.74 -6.62
CA ALA A 59 -2.72 14.85 -7.37
C ALA A 59 -1.28 14.80 -6.84
N ALA A 60 -0.74 15.93 -6.37
CA ALA A 60 0.59 15.93 -5.76
C ALA A 60 0.61 15.18 -4.42
N ALA A 61 -0.47 15.25 -3.63
CA ALA A 61 -0.62 14.52 -2.38
C ALA A 61 -0.83 13.02 -2.62
N TYR A 62 -1.78 12.65 -3.47
CA TYR A 62 -2.04 11.26 -3.85
C TYR A 62 -0.77 10.59 -4.38
N LYS A 63 -0.11 11.21 -5.38
CA LYS A 63 1.12 10.67 -5.96
C LYS A 63 2.19 10.38 -4.89
N ALA A 64 2.35 11.29 -3.92
CA ALA A 64 3.36 11.11 -2.88
C ALA A 64 3.03 9.96 -1.92
N LEU A 65 1.75 9.71 -1.65
CA LEU A 65 1.29 8.57 -0.85
C LEU A 65 1.46 7.26 -1.62
N ASP A 66 1.01 7.23 -2.87
CA ASP A 66 1.12 6.11 -3.82
C ASP A 66 2.58 5.66 -4.01
N ASP A 67 3.50 6.61 -4.21
CA ASP A 67 4.93 6.33 -4.37
C ASP A 67 5.62 5.77 -3.10
N MET A 68 5.06 5.99 -1.89
CA MET A 68 5.84 5.87 -0.64
C MET A 68 5.22 4.95 0.42
N LEU A 69 3.89 4.82 0.51
CA LEU A 69 3.23 4.11 1.60
C LEU A 69 3.59 2.62 1.66
N ALA A 70 3.80 1.98 0.50
CA ALA A 70 4.25 0.60 0.38
C ALA A 70 5.58 0.29 1.10
N ARG A 71 6.32 1.32 1.56
CA ARG A 71 7.51 1.15 2.39
C ARG A 71 7.20 0.61 3.80
N ALA A 72 6.01 0.88 4.33
CA ALA A 72 5.63 0.56 5.70
C ALA A 72 4.23 -0.06 5.82
N LEU A 73 3.48 -0.13 4.72
CA LEU A 73 2.15 -0.72 4.68
C LEU A 73 2.10 -1.80 3.59
N PRO A 74 1.42 -2.92 3.86
CA PRO A 74 1.03 -3.84 2.81
C PRO A 74 -0.17 -3.19 2.08
N ILE A 75 0.12 -2.34 1.11
CA ILE A 75 -0.87 -1.54 0.36
C ILE A 75 -0.58 -1.59 -1.15
N PHE A 76 -1.63 -1.62 -1.97
CA PHE A 76 -1.52 -1.54 -3.43
C PHE A 76 -2.17 -0.28 -4.01
N GLY A 77 -1.67 0.17 -5.16
CA GLY A 77 -2.16 1.31 -5.91
C GLY A 77 -2.96 0.90 -7.15
N TYR A 78 -3.33 1.89 -7.97
CA TYR A 78 -4.07 1.63 -9.21
C TYR A 78 -3.29 0.78 -10.21
N ASP A 79 -1.98 1.04 -10.35
CA ASP A 79 -1.16 0.31 -11.32
C ASP A 79 -1.10 -1.19 -10.96
N ASP A 80 -0.99 -1.53 -9.67
CA ASP A 80 -1.06 -2.92 -9.20
C ASP A 80 -2.42 -3.58 -9.50
N LEU A 81 -3.53 -2.86 -9.26
CA LEU A 81 -4.87 -3.35 -9.58
C LEU A 81 -5.05 -3.58 -11.09
N PHE A 82 -4.56 -2.63 -11.89
CA PHE A 82 -4.65 -2.70 -13.34
C PHE A 82 -3.83 -3.88 -13.88
N ASP A 83 -2.62 -4.08 -13.37
CA ASP A 83 -1.75 -5.19 -13.74
C ASP A 83 -2.40 -6.55 -13.41
N GLU A 84 -3.02 -6.67 -12.24
CA GLU A 84 -3.73 -7.91 -11.84
C GLU A 84 -4.93 -8.19 -12.74
N ILE A 85 -5.80 -7.20 -12.98
CA ILE A 85 -6.92 -7.35 -13.94
C ILE A 85 -6.40 -7.67 -15.34
N SER A 86 -5.33 -7.00 -15.77
CA SER A 86 -4.71 -7.21 -17.08
C SER A 86 -4.20 -8.63 -17.25
N MET A 87 -3.46 -9.15 -16.26
CA MET A 87 -2.95 -10.52 -16.29
C MET A 87 -4.08 -11.55 -16.33
N TYR A 88 -5.13 -11.38 -15.54
CA TYR A 88 -6.21 -12.36 -15.46
C TYR A 88 -7.17 -12.32 -16.66
N TYR A 89 -7.55 -11.14 -17.13
CA TYR A 89 -8.61 -10.98 -18.13
C TYR A 89 -8.09 -10.73 -19.54
N TRP A 90 -6.88 -10.17 -19.66
CA TRP A 90 -6.36 -9.68 -20.94
C TRP A 90 -4.96 -10.22 -21.27
N ASP A 91 -4.46 -11.24 -20.55
CA ASP A 91 -3.13 -11.85 -20.71
C ASP A 91 -1.98 -10.82 -20.68
N GLY A 92 -2.11 -9.83 -19.79
CA GLY A 92 -1.13 -8.76 -19.63
C GLY A 92 -1.25 -7.64 -20.68
N ALA A 93 -2.31 -7.62 -21.50
CA ALA A 93 -2.55 -6.53 -22.43
C ALA A 93 -2.94 -5.24 -21.70
N THR A 94 -2.35 -4.13 -22.14
CA THR A 94 -2.56 -2.79 -21.54
C THR A 94 -3.34 -1.85 -22.46
N ASP A 95 -3.73 -2.32 -23.65
CA ASP A 95 -4.51 -1.59 -24.65
C ASP A 95 -5.69 -2.41 -25.15
N ASP A 96 -6.76 -1.72 -25.58
CA ASP A 96 -7.99 -2.37 -25.99
C ASP A 96 -7.86 -3.25 -27.23
N GLU A 97 -6.94 -2.95 -28.16
CA GLU A 97 -6.78 -3.72 -29.39
C GLU A 97 -6.25 -5.11 -29.06
N THR A 98 -5.15 -5.15 -28.30
CA THR A 98 -4.53 -6.39 -27.83
C THR A 98 -5.48 -7.16 -26.90
N ALA A 99 -6.18 -6.48 -25.98
CA ALA A 99 -7.14 -7.11 -25.09
C ALA A 99 -8.32 -7.75 -25.86
N ARG A 100 -8.89 -7.05 -26.85
CA ARG A 100 -9.97 -7.60 -27.70
C ARG A 100 -9.48 -8.81 -28.50
N GLN A 101 -8.27 -8.75 -29.05
CA GLN A 101 -7.69 -9.87 -29.78
C GLN A 101 -7.60 -11.10 -28.87
N TRP A 102 -7.07 -10.95 -27.64
CA TRP A 102 -6.98 -12.04 -26.69
C TRP A 102 -8.35 -12.64 -26.35
N ILE A 103 -9.31 -11.78 -26.00
CA ILE A 103 -10.66 -12.18 -25.63
C ILE A 103 -11.35 -12.96 -26.77
N THR A 104 -11.25 -12.49 -28.01
CA THR A 104 -11.90 -13.16 -29.15
C THR A 104 -11.16 -14.43 -29.56
N GLU A 105 -9.84 -14.38 -29.71
CA GLU A 105 -9.07 -15.48 -30.30
C GLU A 105 -8.82 -16.62 -29.30
N TYR A 106 -8.67 -16.31 -28.02
CA TYR A 106 -8.23 -17.28 -27.01
C TYR A 106 -9.32 -17.60 -25.98
N GLN A 107 -10.16 -16.64 -25.60
CA GLN A 107 -11.32 -16.91 -24.72
C GLN A 107 -12.58 -17.31 -25.52
N GLY A 108 -12.57 -17.12 -26.83
CA GLY A 108 -13.67 -17.51 -27.72
C GLY A 108 -14.95 -16.72 -27.50
N VAL A 109 -14.86 -15.52 -26.92
CA VAL A 109 -16.01 -14.64 -26.74
C VAL A 109 -16.46 -14.12 -28.10
N ASP A 110 -17.76 -14.23 -28.36
CA ASP A 110 -18.36 -13.72 -29.59
C ASP A 110 -18.16 -12.19 -29.67
N PRO A 111 -17.66 -11.67 -30.81
CA PRO A 111 -17.50 -10.23 -31.02
C PRO A 111 -18.72 -9.37 -30.66
N GLU A 112 -19.93 -9.92 -30.76
CA GLU A 112 -21.17 -9.21 -30.40
C GLU A 112 -21.28 -8.85 -28.91
N TYR A 113 -20.56 -9.56 -28.01
CA TYR A 113 -20.55 -9.27 -26.56
C TYR A 113 -19.30 -8.51 -26.09
N LEU A 114 -18.38 -8.15 -26.99
CA LEU A 114 -17.15 -7.42 -26.61
C LEU A 114 -17.44 -6.05 -26.00
N ASP A 115 -18.49 -5.38 -26.47
CA ASP A 115 -18.89 -4.06 -25.97
C ASP A 115 -19.47 -4.12 -24.53
N GLU A 116 -19.82 -5.31 -24.05
CA GLU A 116 -20.32 -5.55 -22.68
C GLU A 116 -19.18 -5.83 -21.68
N LEU A 117 -17.95 -6.01 -22.17
CA LEU A 117 -16.79 -6.32 -21.35
C LEU A 117 -16.02 -5.06 -20.96
N THR A 118 -15.44 -5.09 -19.75
CA THR A 118 -14.47 -4.08 -19.34
C THR A 118 -13.18 -4.27 -20.14
N LEU A 119 -12.72 -3.19 -20.79
CA LEU A 119 -11.42 -3.12 -21.46
C LEU A 119 -10.47 -2.16 -20.71
N PRO A 120 -9.16 -2.20 -21.02
CA PRO A 120 -8.17 -1.28 -20.45
C PRO A 120 -8.63 0.18 -20.41
N SER A 121 -9.14 0.70 -21.53
CA SER A 121 -9.58 2.09 -21.63
C SER A 121 -10.78 2.42 -20.73
N ASN A 122 -11.65 1.45 -20.46
CA ASN A 122 -12.78 1.64 -19.55
C ASN A 122 -12.29 1.86 -18.12
N MET A 123 -11.26 1.12 -17.67
CA MET A 123 -10.64 1.35 -16.36
C MET A 123 -9.94 2.71 -16.30
N GLU A 124 -9.11 3.02 -17.30
CA GLU A 124 -8.39 4.29 -17.36
C GLU A 124 -9.33 5.51 -17.35
N SER A 125 -10.45 5.42 -18.07
CA SER A 125 -11.42 6.52 -18.15
C SER A 125 -12.15 6.83 -16.84
N ARG A 126 -12.20 5.86 -15.91
CA ARG A 126 -12.83 6.01 -14.59
C ARG A 126 -11.91 6.63 -13.55
N ARG A 127 -10.60 6.73 -13.82
CA ARG A 127 -9.63 7.30 -12.88
C ARG A 127 -9.99 8.76 -12.57
N PRO A 128 -10.26 9.11 -11.31
CA PRO A 128 -10.36 10.49 -10.89
C PRO A 128 -9.11 11.28 -11.29
N GLU A 129 -9.28 12.54 -11.68
CA GLU A 129 -8.16 13.37 -12.15
C GLU A 129 -7.04 13.53 -11.11
N TRP A 130 -7.38 13.46 -9.82
CA TRP A 130 -6.42 13.54 -8.72
C TRP A 130 -5.58 12.25 -8.56
N MET A 131 -5.98 11.10 -9.11
CA MET A 131 -5.14 9.90 -9.11
C MET A 131 -4.05 9.94 -10.19
N ILE A 132 -4.22 10.82 -11.19
CA ILE A 132 -3.35 10.82 -12.35
C ILE A 132 -2.06 11.60 -12.02
N ALA A 133 -0.94 10.89 -11.92
CA ALA A 133 0.36 11.47 -11.54
C ALA A 133 0.78 12.68 -12.40
N LYS A 134 0.41 12.71 -13.70
CA LYS A 134 0.72 13.83 -14.60
C LYS A 134 0.02 15.14 -14.21
N ASN A 135 -1.06 15.06 -13.45
CA ASN A 135 -1.82 16.22 -12.99
C ASN A 135 -1.20 16.82 -11.73
N ALA A 136 -0.23 16.17 -11.08
CA ALA A 136 0.44 16.67 -9.89
C ALA A 136 1.14 18.01 -10.16
N GLY A 137 0.81 19.02 -9.37
CA GLY A 137 1.40 20.36 -9.49
C GLY A 137 2.89 20.35 -9.20
N ALA A 138 3.65 21.20 -9.90
CA ALA A 138 5.07 21.34 -9.62
C ALA A 138 5.27 21.88 -8.19
N SER A 139 6.31 21.42 -7.50
CA SER A 139 6.58 21.83 -6.12
C SER A 139 6.64 23.35 -5.95
N ALA A 140 7.07 24.13 -6.95
CA ALA A 140 7.09 25.59 -6.85
C ALA A 140 5.69 26.25 -6.83
N GLU A 141 4.66 25.56 -7.33
CA GLU A 141 3.30 26.07 -7.55
C GLU A 141 2.33 25.64 -6.44
N LEU A 142 2.76 24.74 -5.54
CA LEU A 142 1.97 24.28 -4.41
C LEU A 142 2.01 25.28 -3.24
N PRO A 143 0.94 25.39 -2.43
CA PRO A 143 0.94 26.19 -1.21
C PRO A 143 2.04 25.81 -0.23
N ASN A 144 2.50 26.78 0.55
CA ASN A 144 3.57 26.58 1.52
C ASN A 144 3.29 25.42 2.50
N GLY A 145 2.06 25.33 3.02
CA GLY A 145 1.67 24.28 3.95
C GLY A 145 1.79 22.88 3.34
N LEU A 146 1.25 22.70 2.13
CA LEU A 146 1.30 21.42 1.40
C LEU A 146 2.73 21.04 1.02
N ARG A 147 3.54 21.99 0.53
CA ARG A 147 4.97 21.76 0.22
C ARG A 147 5.73 21.24 1.42
N ARG A 148 5.48 21.83 2.59
CA ARG A 148 6.12 21.41 3.84
C ARG A 148 5.72 19.99 4.22
N LYS A 149 4.43 19.64 4.16
CA LYS A 149 3.96 18.28 4.46
C LYS A 149 4.53 17.22 3.51
N LEU A 150 4.54 17.51 2.21
CA LEU A 150 5.18 16.64 1.21
C LEU A 150 6.68 16.45 1.47
N GLU A 151 7.37 17.51 1.89
CA GLU A 151 8.80 17.43 2.23
C GLU A 151 9.06 16.66 3.53
N GLU A 152 8.20 16.82 4.54
CA GLU A 152 8.23 16.04 5.79
C GLU A 152 8.05 14.54 5.49
N LEU A 153 7.08 14.19 4.64
CA LEU A 153 6.85 12.82 4.18
C LEU A 153 8.08 12.25 3.46
N ARG A 154 8.64 12.98 2.48
CA ARG A 154 9.86 12.56 1.76
C ARG A 154 11.04 12.32 2.68
N LYS A 155 11.27 13.22 3.65
CA LYS A 155 12.36 13.08 4.64
C LYS A 155 12.17 11.85 5.51
N ALA A 156 10.95 11.60 5.97
CA ALA A 156 10.64 10.44 6.79
C ALA A 156 10.77 9.13 5.99
N HIS A 157 10.27 9.09 4.75
CA HIS A 157 10.45 7.98 3.81
C HIS A 157 11.94 7.69 3.55
N ALA A 158 12.73 8.73 3.29
CA ALA A 158 14.17 8.59 3.08
C ALA A 158 14.92 8.13 4.34
N ALA A 159 14.44 8.48 5.54
CA ALA A 159 15.02 7.99 6.80
C ALA A 159 14.71 6.50 6.99
N LEU A 160 13.47 6.09 6.73
CA LEU A 160 13.03 4.69 6.76
C LEU A 160 13.82 3.83 5.77
N GLY A 161 14.02 4.32 4.54
CA GLY A 161 14.82 3.62 3.52
C GLY A 161 16.32 3.50 3.82
N LYS A 162 16.84 4.21 4.83
CA LYS A 162 18.26 4.12 5.27
C LYS A 162 18.48 3.14 6.42
N LEU A 163 17.42 2.53 6.95
CA LEU A 163 17.53 1.57 8.03
C LEU A 163 18.29 0.32 7.57
N ARG A 164 19.04 -0.27 8.49
CA ARG A 164 19.78 -1.50 8.23
C ARG A 164 18.82 -2.67 8.13
N PRO A 165 18.89 -3.50 7.08
CA PRO A 165 17.89 -4.53 6.84
C PRO A 165 17.79 -5.59 7.96
N GLU A 166 18.88 -5.86 8.68
CA GLU A 166 18.97 -6.94 9.67
C GLU A 166 18.29 -6.63 11.02
N ARG A 167 17.80 -5.39 11.20
CA ARG A 167 17.21 -4.89 12.46
C ARG A 167 15.93 -4.08 12.23
N ASN A 168 15.35 -4.22 11.04
CA ASN A 168 14.32 -3.33 10.55
C ASN A 168 12.92 -3.90 10.84
N ALA A 169 12.15 -3.19 11.67
CA ALA A 169 10.77 -3.55 11.96
C ALA A 169 9.83 -3.49 10.74
N TRP A 170 10.22 -2.79 9.66
CA TRP A 170 9.38 -2.51 8.49
C TRP A 170 9.88 -3.20 7.22
N ARG A 171 10.90 -4.06 7.32
CA ARG A 171 11.32 -4.85 6.16
C ARG A 171 10.50 -6.13 6.16
N PHE A 172 9.80 -6.38 5.07
CA PHE A 172 9.20 -7.67 4.79
C PHE A 172 10.04 -8.41 3.74
N ASP A 173 10.38 -9.67 4.04
CA ASP A 173 11.08 -10.57 3.14
C ASP A 173 10.31 -11.88 3.10
N LEU A 174 9.61 -12.11 1.99
CA LEU A 174 8.66 -13.21 1.86
C LEU A 174 9.32 -14.58 2.03
N GLN A 175 10.55 -14.74 1.52
CA GLN A 175 11.29 -16.00 1.62
C GLN A 175 11.64 -16.31 3.06
N ILE A 176 12.06 -15.30 3.83
CA ILE A 176 12.29 -15.46 5.27
C ILE A 176 10.96 -15.77 5.96
N ALA A 177 9.87 -15.09 5.63
CA ALA A 177 8.59 -15.31 6.28
C ALA A 177 8.06 -16.75 6.08
N TYR A 178 8.25 -17.36 4.90
CA TYR A 178 7.87 -18.74 4.61
C TYR A 178 8.53 -19.76 5.53
N GLU A 179 9.75 -19.49 5.99
CA GLU A 179 10.46 -20.37 6.93
C GLU A 179 9.83 -20.36 8.35
N TYR A 180 9.09 -19.31 8.71
CA TYR A 180 8.58 -19.09 10.07
C TYR A 180 7.06 -19.25 10.18
N LEU A 181 6.33 -18.95 9.12
CA LEU A 181 4.88 -18.80 9.15
C LEU A 181 4.24 -19.86 8.24
N PRO A 182 3.82 -21.02 8.79
CA PRO A 182 3.17 -22.04 7.98
C PRO A 182 1.83 -21.52 7.42
N GLY A 183 1.58 -21.77 6.14
CA GLY A 183 0.33 -21.44 5.46
C GLY A 183 0.28 -20.08 4.77
N ILE A 184 1.26 -19.19 4.98
CA ILE A 184 1.24 -17.88 4.32
C ILE A 184 1.53 -17.94 2.81
N GLU A 185 1.98 -19.09 2.31
CA GLU A 185 2.15 -19.36 0.87
C GLU A 185 0.83 -19.42 0.11
N GLU A 186 -0.28 -19.67 0.83
CA GLU A 186 -1.62 -19.72 0.26
C GLU A 186 -2.29 -18.33 0.24
N CYS A 187 -1.74 -17.34 0.95
CA CYS A 187 -2.28 -16.01 1.02
C CYS A 187 -2.18 -15.25 -0.31
N SER A 188 -3.08 -14.28 -0.50
CA SER A 188 -3.05 -13.35 -1.63
C SER A 188 -1.73 -12.58 -1.70
N THR A 189 -1.17 -12.51 -2.89
CA THR A 189 0.00 -11.68 -3.23
C THR A 189 -0.34 -10.20 -3.22
N LEU A 190 -1.59 -9.85 -3.60
CA LEU A 190 -2.10 -8.50 -3.42
C LEU A 190 -2.31 -8.21 -1.92
N PRO A 191 -1.80 -7.07 -1.42
CA PRO A 191 -2.00 -6.65 -0.04
C PRO A 191 -3.46 -6.34 0.34
N PRO A 192 -3.80 -6.31 1.65
CA PRO A 192 -5.17 -6.07 2.11
C PRO A 192 -5.61 -4.60 2.02
N LEU A 193 -4.69 -3.65 2.03
CA LEU A 193 -5.00 -2.22 1.91
C LEU A 193 -4.88 -1.76 0.45
N THR A 194 -5.67 -0.75 0.10
CA THR A 194 -5.58 -0.11 -1.22
C THR A 194 -5.70 1.41 -1.16
N LEU A 195 -5.02 2.08 -2.09
CA LEU A 195 -5.23 3.49 -2.42
C LEU A 195 -6.24 3.68 -3.57
N VAL A 196 -6.74 2.59 -4.14
CA VAL A 196 -7.75 2.65 -5.19
C VAL A 196 -9.10 3.01 -4.59
N PRO A 197 -9.78 4.04 -5.10
CA PRO A 197 -11.06 4.44 -4.56
C PRO A 197 -12.17 3.46 -4.98
N VAL A 198 -12.82 2.84 -3.99
CA VAL A 198 -13.81 1.79 -4.22
C VAL A 198 -15.06 2.33 -4.91
N GLU A 199 -15.38 3.61 -4.78
CA GLU A 199 -16.53 4.20 -5.49
C GLU A 199 -16.43 4.06 -7.01
N GLN A 200 -15.22 4.08 -7.57
CA GLN A 200 -14.98 3.96 -9.01
C GLN A 200 -14.63 2.53 -9.44
N PHE A 201 -14.03 1.74 -8.54
CA PHE A 201 -13.42 0.45 -8.86
C PHE A 201 -13.88 -0.72 -7.99
N ALA A 202 -15.03 -0.59 -7.29
CA ALA A 202 -15.54 -1.63 -6.38
C ALA A 202 -15.54 -3.04 -7.00
N ARG A 203 -16.00 -3.17 -8.24
CA ARG A 203 -16.04 -4.45 -8.94
C ARG A 203 -14.65 -5.06 -9.11
N GLU A 204 -13.68 -4.26 -9.55
CA GLU A 204 -12.32 -4.72 -9.79
C GLU A 204 -11.61 -5.06 -8.47
N VAL A 205 -11.79 -4.23 -7.44
CA VAL A 205 -11.24 -4.46 -6.09
C VAL A 205 -11.83 -5.74 -5.47
N ASP A 206 -13.16 -5.94 -5.54
CA ASP A 206 -13.82 -7.15 -5.03
C ASP A 206 -13.33 -8.42 -5.76
N ASP A 207 -13.06 -8.30 -7.05
CA ASP A 207 -12.66 -9.44 -7.86
C ASP A 207 -11.22 -9.90 -7.54
N VAL A 208 -10.27 -8.96 -7.50
CA VAL A 208 -8.88 -9.28 -7.11
C VAL A 208 -8.78 -9.62 -5.61
N GLY A 209 -9.65 -9.05 -4.78
CA GLY A 209 -9.71 -9.33 -3.34
C GLY A 209 -10.30 -10.70 -3.00
N ARG A 210 -10.96 -11.40 -3.93
CA ARG A 210 -11.66 -12.67 -3.66
C ARG A 210 -10.74 -13.74 -3.09
N HIS A 211 -9.56 -13.91 -3.66
CA HIS A 211 -8.58 -14.90 -3.17
C HIS A 211 -8.14 -14.57 -1.74
N GLY A 212 -7.86 -13.30 -1.46
CA GLY A 212 -7.47 -12.86 -0.11
C GLY A 212 -8.59 -13.00 0.91
N MET A 213 -9.86 -12.82 0.52
CA MET A 213 -11.01 -13.08 1.39
C MET A 213 -11.19 -14.58 1.71
N GLU A 214 -10.80 -15.48 0.81
CA GLU A 214 -10.93 -16.93 0.98
C GLU A 214 -9.74 -17.55 1.74
N TYR A 215 -8.51 -17.16 1.38
CA TYR A 215 -7.26 -17.77 1.86
C TYR A 215 -6.40 -16.85 2.74
N GLY A 216 -6.83 -15.61 2.97
CA GLY A 216 -6.10 -14.60 3.72
C GLY A 216 -5.25 -13.70 2.83
N PHE A 217 -4.96 -12.49 3.32
CA PHE A 217 -4.08 -11.53 2.67
C PHE A 217 -2.69 -11.54 3.28
N MET A 218 -1.68 -11.16 2.49
CA MET A 218 -0.34 -10.85 3.04
C MET A 218 -0.38 -9.49 3.77
N ASP A 219 -0.72 -9.53 5.05
CA ASP A 219 -0.94 -8.36 5.92
C ASP A 219 0.29 -7.94 6.74
N ILE A 220 1.47 -8.50 6.40
CA ILE A 220 2.72 -8.29 7.14
C ILE A 220 3.42 -7.02 6.64
N ALA A 221 3.39 -5.97 7.44
CA ALA A 221 4.11 -4.72 7.20
C ALA A 221 5.63 -4.86 7.43
N GLY A 222 6.04 -5.82 8.25
CA GLY A 222 7.45 -6.14 8.45
C GLY A 222 7.68 -7.39 9.27
N PHE A 223 8.81 -8.05 9.03
CA PHE A 223 9.18 -9.32 9.64
C PHE A 223 10.68 -9.33 9.95
N CYS A 224 11.03 -9.41 11.23
CA CYS A 224 12.43 -9.35 11.67
C CYS A 224 12.78 -10.54 12.57
N PRO A 225 13.55 -11.51 12.06
CA PRO A 225 14.26 -12.46 12.91
C PRO A 225 15.20 -11.74 13.89
N LEU A 226 15.28 -12.23 15.12
CA LEU A 226 16.08 -11.68 16.21
C LEU A 226 17.04 -12.75 16.75
N PRO A 227 18.14 -13.03 16.04
CA PRO A 227 19.23 -13.81 16.62
C PRO A 227 19.84 -13.03 17.80
N ASP A 228 20.54 -13.72 18.71
CA ASP A 228 21.15 -13.13 19.93
C ASP A 228 22.03 -11.87 19.67
N SER A 229 22.48 -11.69 18.43
CA SER A 229 23.28 -10.54 17.98
C SER A 229 22.49 -9.27 17.66
N VAL A 230 21.15 -9.32 17.68
CA VAL A 230 20.27 -8.18 17.40
C VAL A 230 19.56 -7.73 18.68
N PRO A 231 19.95 -6.57 19.25
CA PRO A 231 19.25 -6.00 20.39
C PRO A 231 17.82 -5.61 20.03
N VAL A 232 16.85 -5.98 20.87
CA VAL A 232 15.44 -5.54 20.73
C VAL A 232 15.32 -4.01 20.70
N ASP A 233 16.22 -3.29 21.35
CA ASP A 233 16.26 -1.83 21.32
C ASP A 233 16.52 -1.25 19.92
N ASP A 234 17.30 -1.94 19.08
CA ASP A 234 17.53 -1.54 17.69
C ASP A 234 16.26 -1.73 16.85
N TRP A 235 15.52 -2.80 17.12
CA TRP A 235 14.20 -3.03 16.52
C TRP A 235 13.19 -1.96 16.95
N LEU A 236 13.14 -1.60 18.24
CA LEU A 236 12.28 -0.51 18.71
C LEU A 236 12.69 0.85 18.11
N ALA A 237 13.98 1.07 17.88
CA ALA A 237 14.47 2.28 17.21
C ALA A 237 14.04 2.32 15.74
N SER A 238 14.08 1.20 15.01
CA SER A 238 13.59 1.11 13.63
C SER A 238 12.06 1.26 13.57
N LEU A 239 11.33 0.68 14.53
CA LEU A 239 9.88 0.87 14.67
C LEU A 239 9.52 2.35 14.76
N ARG A 240 10.22 3.12 15.61
CA ARG A 240 10.03 4.58 15.74
C ARG A 240 10.24 5.36 14.44
N VAL A 241 11.17 4.92 13.60
CA VAL A 241 11.44 5.60 12.33
C VAL A 241 10.28 5.41 11.36
N GLY A 242 9.74 4.19 11.23
CA GLY A 242 8.54 3.98 10.40
C GLY A 242 7.28 4.61 10.99
N ALA A 243 7.10 4.61 12.32
CA ALA A 243 6.00 5.34 12.96
C ALA A 243 6.03 6.84 12.61
N ARG A 244 7.21 7.48 12.58
CA ARG A 244 7.35 8.88 12.12
C ARG A 244 7.01 9.07 10.65
N PHE A 245 7.29 8.08 9.81
CA PHE A 245 6.91 8.10 8.40
C PHE A 245 5.38 8.01 8.24
N LEU A 246 4.74 7.07 8.95
CA LEU A 246 3.29 6.93 8.96
C LEU A 246 2.61 8.20 9.50
N LEU A 247 3.12 8.79 10.58
CA LEU A 247 2.61 10.07 11.08
C LEU A 247 2.75 11.22 10.07
N ALA A 248 3.84 11.26 9.28
CA ALA A 248 3.98 12.26 8.22
C ALA A 248 2.97 12.05 7.07
N ALA A 249 2.60 10.80 6.78
CA ALA A 249 1.52 10.48 5.84
C ALA A 249 0.15 10.87 6.40
N GLN A 250 -0.12 10.53 7.67
CA GLN A 250 -1.34 10.93 8.38
C GLN A 250 -1.51 12.45 8.39
N ASP A 251 -0.45 13.19 8.72
CA ASP A 251 -0.44 14.66 8.71
C ASP A 251 -0.75 15.26 7.32
N LEU A 252 -0.42 14.55 6.24
CA LEU A 252 -0.74 14.94 4.87
C LEU A 252 -2.21 14.65 4.55
N ILE A 253 -2.73 13.49 4.97
CA ILE A 253 -4.13 13.07 4.79
C ILE A 253 -5.08 13.96 5.62
N GLN A 254 -4.68 14.34 6.83
CA GLN A 254 -5.48 15.16 7.76
C GLN A 254 -5.32 16.68 7.53
N LEU A 255 -4.56 17.08 6.51
CA LEU A 255 -4.35 18.48 6.16
C LEU A 255 -5.68 19.15 5.78
N ASP A 256 -5.94 20.36 6.30
CA ASP A 256 -7.08 21.17 5.87
C ASP A 256 -6.65 22.10 4.71
N PRO A 257 -7.10 21.85 3.47
CA PRO A 257 -6.70 22.67 2.33
C PRO A 257 -7.22 24.11 2.37
N ALA A 258 -8.25 24.41 3.18
CA ALA A 258 -8.77 25.77 3.31
C ALA A 258 -7.83 26.70 4.09
N ASN A 259 -6.86 26.14 4.81
CA ASN A 259 -5.93 26.85 5.69
C ASN A 259 -4.48 26.90 5.15
N LEU A 260 -4.30 26.70 3.83
CA LEU A 260 -3.00 26.53 3.16
C LEU A 260 -2.31 27.81 2.64
#